data_AF-A0A3C0WFU3-F1
#
_entry.id   AF-A0A3C0WFU3-F1
#
_cell.length_a   1.000
_cell.length_b   1.000
_cell.length_c   1.000
_cell.angle_alpha   90.00
_cell.angle_beta   90.00
_cell.angle_gamma   90.00
#
_symmetry.space_group_name_H-M   'P 1'
#
loop_
_entity.id
_entity.type
_entity.pdbx_description
1 polymer ?
#
loop_
_entity_poly.entity_id
_entity_poly.type
_entity_poly.pdbx_seq_one_letter_code
_entity_poly.pdbx_strand_id
1 'polypeptide(L)'
;MKPQIHSIIFALIAVMPLTSSAQEWAFTPPQRPSTPETSSDWGRSPIDQFVLHRLTQKQLSPSPDASRHTLIRRLTLGLHGLLPTAKEVNDFVNDNRVDAYEHLVDRLL
;
A
#
# COMPACT_ATOMS: atom_id res chain seq x y z
N MET A 1 -69.56 16.45 -15.55
CA MET A 1 -68.98 15.45 -14.61
C MET A 1 -67.73 14.86 -15.25
N LYS A 2 -66.56 15.10 -14.65
CA LYS A 2 -65.25 14.44 -14.90
C LYS A 2 -65.32 12.97 -14.40
N PRO A 3 -64.33 12.05 -14.56
CA PRO A 3 -62.96 12.21 -15.12
C PRO A 3 -62.32 10.99 -15.89
N GLN A 4 -61.24 11.26 -16.64
CA GLN A 4 -59.94 10.52 -16.76
C GLN A 4 -59.94 9.06 -17.31
N ILE A 5 -58.95 8.51 -18.05
CA ILE A 5 -57.51 8.36 -17.73
C ILE A 5 -56.71 7.99 -19.01
N HIS A 6 -55.65 8.77 -19.27
CA HIS A 6 -54.29 8.50 -19.79
C HIS A 6 -53.94 7.36 -20.79
N SER A 7 -53.45 7.80 -21.95
CA SER A 7 -52.19 7.43 -22.63
C SER A 7 -51.36 6.28 -22.04
N ILE A 8 -51.13 5.23 -22.84
CA ILE A 8 -50.05 4.26 -22.60
C ILE A 8 -49.24 4.13 -23.89
N ILE A 9 -48.13 4.88 -23.91
CA ILE A 9 -47.00 4.68 -24.83
C ILE A 9 -46.32 3.39 -24.41
N PHE A 10 -46.31 2.40 -25.30
CA PHE A 10 -45.53 1.18 -25.13
C PHE A 10 -44.05 1.52 -25.34
N ALA A 11 -43.34 1.82 -24.25
CA ALA A 11 -41.91 2.02 -24.27
C ALA A 11 -41.21 0.67 -24.51
N LEU A 12 -40.48 0.60 -25.62
CA LEU A 12 -39.60 -0.50 -25.99
C LEU A 12 -38.54 -0.68 -24.89
N ILE A 13 -38.68 -1.70 -24.05
CA ILE A 13 -37.62 -2.09 -23.11
C ILE A 13 -36.54 -2.75 -23.97
N ALA A 14 -35.55 -1.96 -24.40
CA ALA A 14 -34.30 -2.50 -24.88
C ALA A 14 -33.64 -3.24 -23.70
N VAL A 15 -33.59 -4.57 -23.77
CA VAL A 15 -32.75 -5.38 -22.90
C VAL A 15 -31.31 -5.02 -23.26
N MET A 16 -30.76 -4.04 -22.55
CA MET A 16 -29.35 -3.71 -22.61
C MET A 16 -28.59 -4.91 -22.03
N PRO A 17 -27.67 -5.55 -22.78
CA PRO A 17 -26.84 -6.57 -22.18
C PRO A 17 -25.93 -5.87 -21.16
N LEU A 18 -26.09 -6.22 -19.88
CA LEU A 18 -25.10 -5.92 -18.83
C LEU A 18 -23.84 -6.75 -19.09
N THR A 19 -23.14 -6.47 -20.20
CA THR A 19 -21.80 -7.03 -20.39
C THR A 19 -20.82 -6.02 -19.82
N SER A 20 -20.49 -6.22 -18.55
CA SER A 20 -19.26 -5.68 -17.97
C SER A 20 -18.10 -6.31 -18.74
N SER A 21 -17.71 -5.71 -19.86
CA SER A 21 -16.42 -5.97 -20.50
C SER A 21 -15.34 -5.16 -19.79
N ALA A 22 -15.27 -5.30 -18.47
CA ALA A 22 -14.11 -4.87 -17.71
C ALA A 22 -13.30 -6.13 -17.44
N GLN A 23 -12.06 -6.14 -17.89
CA GLN A 23 -11.06 -7.09 -17.43
C GLN A 23 -10.94 -6.89 -15.91
N GLU A 24 -11.76 -7.61 -15.15
CA GLU A 24 -11.90 -7.44 -13.71
C GLU A 24 -10.57 -7.83 -13.07
N TRP A 25 -9.96 -6.87 -12.37
CA TRP A 25 -8.67 -7.01 -11.68
C TRP A 25 -8.59 -8.29 -10.82
N ALA A 26 -9.70 -8.70 -10.21
CA ALA A 26 -9.81 -9.89 -9.36
C ALA A 26 -9.67 -11.22 -10.14
N PHE A 27 -9.97 -11.23 -11.45
CA PHE A 27 -9.94 -12.44 -12.29
C PHE A 27 -8.79 -12.44 -13.30
N THR A 28 -7.92 -11.44 -13.25
CA THR A 28 -6.75 -11.35 -14.12
C THR A 28 -5.49 -11.65 -13.33
N PRO A 29 -4.71 -12.69 -13.69
CA PRO A 29 -3.51 -13.03 -12.94
C PRO A 29 -2.48 -11.89 -13.02
N PRO A 30 -1.89 -11.46 -11.90
CA PRO A 30 -0.90 -10.40 -11.90
C PRO A 30 0.34 -10.84 -12.69
N GLN A 31 0.79 -9.98 -13.60
CA GLN A 31 2.03 -10.17 -14.33
C GLN A 31 3.17 -9.52 -13.56
N ARG A 32 4.32 -10.20 -13.46
CA ARG A 32 5.51 -9.67 -12.79
C ARG A 32 6.24 -8.70 -13.74
N PRO A 33 6.28 -7.38 -13.44
CA PRO A 33 7.04 -6.45 -14.26
C PRO A 33 8.55 -6.64 -14.06
N SER A 34 9.34 -6.25 -15.06
CA SER A 34 10.79 -6.14 -14.91
C SER A 34 11.15 -5.02 -13.93
N THR A 35 12.11 -5.28 -13.06
CA THR A 35 12.64 -4.26 -12.13
C THR A 35 13.44 -3.21 -12.91
N PRO A 36 13.26 -1.90 -12.66
CA PRO A 36 14.06 -0.86 -13.27
C PRO A 36 15.53 -1.01 -12.85
N GLU A 37 16.44 -0.82 -13.80
CA GLU A 37 17.85 -0.66 -13.47
C GLU A 37 18.08 0.71 -12.84
N THR A 38 18.76 0.73 -11.71
CA THR A 38 19.20 1.96 -11.04
C THR A 38 20.69 1.83 -10.73
N SER A 39 21.37 2.96 -10.54
CA SER A 39 22.81 3.02 -10.30
C SER A 39 23.20 3.01 -8.82
N SER A 40 22.25 2.79 -7.90
CA SER A 40 22.46 2.91 -6.46
C SER A 40 22.05 1.64 -5.72
N ASP A 41 22.85 1.27 -4.73
CA ASP A 41 22.56 0.19 -3.78
C ASP A 41 21.54 0.60 -2.70
N TRP A 42 20.83 1.72 -2.89
CA TRP A 42 19.79 2.16 -1.96
C TRP A 42 18.54 1.28 -2.09
N GLY A 43 18.01 0.86 -0.94
CA GLY A 43 16.88 -0.06 -0.84
C GLY A 43 17.29 -1.44 -0.31
N ARG A 44 16.33 -2.18 0.26
CA ARG A 44 16.55 -3.53 0.80
C ARG A 44 15.88 -4.60 -0.06
N SER A 45 14.99 -4.20 -0.96
CA SER A 45 14.20 -5.09 -1.80
C SER A 45 14.15 -4.62 -3.25
N PRO A 46 13.83 -5.52 -4.20
CA PRO A 46 13.60 -5.13 -5.60
C PRO A 46 12.47 -4.11 -5.79
N ILE A 47 11.55 -3.97 -4.83
CA ILE A 47 10.46 -3.00 -4.88
C ILE A 47 10.99 -1.57 -4.70
N ASP A 48 12.01 -1.39 -3.86
CA ASP A 48 12.62 -0.09 -3.58
C ASP A 48 13.23 0.53 -4.84
N GLN A 49 13.63 -0.30 -5.80
CA GLN A 49 14.16 0.16 -7.09
C GLN A 49 13.12 0.93 -7.91
N PHE A 50 11.83 0.57 -7.81
CA PHE A 50 10.76 1.34 -8.44
C PHE A 50 10.60 2.72 -7.80
N VAL A 51 10.76 2.81 -6.47
CA VAL A 51 10.71 4.07 -5.74
C VAL A 51 11.89 4.96 -6.13
N LEU A 52 13.10 4.39 -6.08
CA LEU A 52 14.33 5.10 -6.45
C LEU A 52 14.27 5.61 -7.89
N HIS A 53 13.84 4.76 -8.84
CA HIS A 53 13.68 5.16 -10.23
C HIS A 53 12.79 6.40 -10.38
N ARG A 54 11.67 6.46 -9.65
CA ARG A 54 10.75 7.62 -9.66
C ARG A 54 11.34 8.85 -8.95
N LEU A 55 12.10 8.67 -7.87
CA LEU A 55 12.80 9.76 -7.21
C LEU A 55 13.85 10.39 -8.12
N THR A 56 14.68 9.56 -8.77
CA THR A 56 15.72 10.02 -9.71
C THR A 56 15.13 10.76 -10.90
N GLN A 57 14.04 10.27 -11.49
CA GLN A 57 13.31 10.96 -12.57
C GLN A 57 12.84 12.36 -12.16
N LYS A 58 12.55 12.55 -10.87
CA LYS A 58 12.12 13.83 -10.28
C LYS A 58 13.27 14.62 -9.65
N GLN A 59 14.51 14.20 -9.85
CA GLN A 59 15.71 14.82 -9.26
C GLN A 59 15.63 14.92 -7.73
N LEU A 60 14.97 13.95 -7.09
CA LEU A 60 14.88 13.81 -5.64
C LEU A 60 15.82 12.70 -5.16
N SER A 61 16.31 12.85 -3.93
CA SER A 61 17.06 11.81 -3.23
C SER A 61 16.19 11.15 -2.17
N PRO A 62 16.44 9.87 -1.84
CA PRO A 62 15.76 9.23 -0.72
C PRO A 62 16.00 9.94 0.60
N SER A 63 14.99 9.94 1.46
CA SER A 63 15.13 10.42 2.83
C SER A 63 16.04 9.49 3.65
N PRO A 64 16.77 10.03 4.65
CA PRO A 64 17.51 9.19 5.58
C PRO A 64 16.56 8.31 6.39
N ASP A 65 17.11 7.21 6.91
CA ASP A 65 16.39 6.33 7.81
C ASP A 65 15.89 7.08 9.05
N ALA A 66 14.70 6.69 9.52
CA ALA A 66 14.13 7.26 10.72
C ALA A 66 14.94 6.85 11.97
N SER A 67 14.93 7.69 13.01
CA SER A 67 15.58 7.33 14.28
C SER A 67 14.98 6.06 14.89
N ARG A 68 15.77 5.33 15.70
CA ARG A 68 15.29 4.12 16.40
C ARG A 68 14.03 4.39 17.25
N HIS A 69 13.97 5.54 17.92
CA HIS A 69 12.78 5.96 18.69
C HIS A 69 11.54 6.11 17.80
N THR A 70 11.71 6.67 16.61
CA THR A 70 10.62 6.83 15.64
C THR A 70 10.18 5.48 15.07
N LEU A 71 11.14 4.59 14.77
CA LEU A 71 10.86 3.27 14.19
C LEU A 71 10.01 2.41 15.12
N ILE A 72 10.38 2.25 16.39
CA ILE A 72 9.59 1.43 17.32
C ILE A 72 8.18 1.98 17.51
N ARG A 73 8.05 3.30 17.67
CA ARG A 73 6.74 3.93 17.83
C ARG A 73 5.84 3.71 16.61
N ARG A 74 6.38 3.86 15.40
CA ARG A 74 5.62 3.63 14.16
C ARG A 74 5.19 2.18 14.04
N LEU A 75 6.08 1.25 14.37
CA LEU A 75 5.82 -0.17 14.19
C LEU A 75 4.78 -0.68 15.18
N THR A 76 4.87 -0.35 16.47
CA THR A 76 3.86 -0.79 17.45
C THR A 76 2.49 -0.16 17.19
N LEU A 77 2.44 1.11 16.79
CA LEU A 77 1.19 1.76 16.40
C LEU A 77 0.61 1.14 15.13
N GLY A 78 1.45 0.83 14.14
CA GLY A 78 1.01 0.25 12.86
C GLY A 78 0.51 -1.19 12.99
N LEU A 79 1.14 -2.00 13.84
CA LEU A 79 0.81 -3.42 13.99
C LEU A 79 -0.25 -3.68 15.06
N HIS A 80 -0.16 -3.02 16.23
CA HIS A 80 -1.06 -3.28 17.36
C HIS A 80 -2.02 -2.13 17.67
N GLY A 81 -1.74 -0.93 17.16
CA GLY A 81 -2.50 0.28 17.51
C GLY A 81 -2.14 0.89 18.87
N LEU A 82 -1.09 0.39 19.53
CA LEU A 82 -0.67 0.81 20.87
C LEU A 82 0.73 1.45 20.84
N LEU A 83 0.97 2.37 21.78
CA LEU A 83 2.30 2.92 22.00
C LEU A 83 3.20 1.89 22.69
N PRO A 84 4.52 1.91 22.40
CA PRO A 84 5.46 1.02 23.08
C PRO A 84 5.61 1.46 24.54
N THR A 85 5.88 0.51 25.43
CA THR A 85 6.28 0.82 26.81
C THR A 85 7.68 1.43 26.84
N ALA A 86 8.01 2.16 27.91
CA ALA A 86 9.35 2.72 28.08
C ALA A 86 10.45 1.65 28.07
N LYS A 87 10.16 0.46 28.62
CA LYS A 87 11.09 -0.67 28.59
C LYS A 87 11.36 -1.15 27.17
N GLU A 88 10.33 -1.35 26.36
CA GLU A 88 10.50 -1.82 24.98
C GLU A 88 11.26 -0.80 24.12
N VAL A 89 11.01 0.50 24.32
CA VAL A 89 11.80 1.55 23.66
C VAL A 89 13.26 1.43 24.04
N ASN A 90 13.56 1.30 25.34
CA ASN A 90 14.95 1.19 25.79
C ASN A 90 15.63 -0.07 25.28
N ASP A 91 14.93 -1.22 25.31
CA ASP A 91 15.45 -2.48 24.82
C ASP A 91 15.79 -2.39 23.32
N PHE A 92 14.89 -1.83 22.50
CA PHE A 92 15.16 -1.65 21.07
C PHE A 92 16.22 -0.58 20.79
N VAL A 93 16.17 0.58 21.43
CA VAL A 93 17.10 1.68 21.12
C VAL A 93 18.56 1.27 21.40
N ASN A 94 18.78 0.43 22.41
CA ASN A 94 20.11 -0.07 22.78
C ASN A 94 20.49 -1.40 22.11
N ASP A 95 19.62 -1.98 21.29
CA ASP A 95 19.93 -3.19 20.53
C ASP A 95 20.86 -2.87 19.34
N ASN A 96 22.13 -3.24 19.48
CA ASN A 96 23.18 -2.98 18.49
C ASN A 96 23.31 -4.07 17.42
N ARG A 97 22.40 -5.05 17.40
CA ARG A 97 22.41 -6.05 16.34
C ARG A 97 22.13 -5.41 14.98
N VAL A 98 22.75 -5.97 13.94
CA VAL A 98 22.53 -5.53 12.55
C VAL A 98 21.09 -5.77 12.10
N ASP A 99 20.46 -6.82 12.62
CA ASP A 99 19.09 -7.26 12.34
C ASP A 99 18.09 -6.89 13.45
N ALA A 100 18.41 -5.89 14.29
CA ALA A 100 17.57 -5.50 15.42
C ALA A 100 16.16 -5.06 15.00
N TYR A 101 16.02 -4.48 13.81
CA TYR A 101 14.73 -4.06 13.29
C TYR A 101 13.86 -5.25 12.92
N GLU A 102 14.44 -6.24 12.25
CA GLU A 102 13.79 -7.49 11.84
C GLU A 102 13.33 -8.28 13.07
N HIS A 103 14.18 -8.41 14.10
CA HIS A 103 13.79 -9.00 15.38
C HIS A 103 12.65 -8.26 16.08
N LEU A 104 12.64 -6.92 16.01
CA LEU A 104 11.53 -6.14 16.55
C LEU A 104 10.23 -6.44 15.81
N VAL A 105 10.26 -6.58 14.48
CA VAL A 105 9.10 -6.95 13.67
C VAL A 105 8.61 -8.35 14.06
N ASP A 106 9.49 -9.34 14.12
CA ASP A 106 9.14 -10.72 14.48
C ASP A 106 8.52 -10.83 15.88
N ARG A 107 8.97 -10.01 16.83
CA ARG A 107 8.39 -9.95 18.18
C ARG A 107 6.94 -9.43 18.19
N LEU A 108 6.58 -8.61 17.19
CA LEU A 108 5.27 -7.95 17.12
C LEU A 108 4.25 -8.71 16.25
N LEU A 109 4.65 -9.75 15.51
CA LEU A 109 3.78 -10.58 14.66
C LEU A 109 3.63 -11.99 15.23
#